data_AF-A0A520A484-F1
#
_entry.id   AF-A0A520A484-F1
#
_cell.length_a   1.000
_cell.length_b   1.000
_cell.length_c   1.000
_cell.angle_alpha   90.00
_cell.angle_beta   90.00
_cell.angle_gamma   90.00
#
_symmetry.space_group_name_H-M   'P 1'
#
loop_
_entity.id
_entity.type
_entity.pdbx_description
1 polymer ?
#
loop_
_entity_poly.entity_id
_entity_poly.type
_entity_poly.pdbx_seq_one_letter_code
_entity_poly.pdbx_strand_id
1 'polypeptide(L)'
;MSLKTKLLETIVQVMPDRQPDKLIQQQNTYIGQPISRVDGPLKVTGGAIFSAEYQLDNICFAALAYSTIAKGKITRLDTSRALAAAGVLAVITHENSPKLAKPPLFHADGNGRGAAAGSVPVLQGPDIYWNGQPIALVVADTQEAAEHAAALVTAEYERAEAHTAFEAGKQHAKTPAAILTEPAEVTVGDAEKELQKSAYYIDNLYHTPYYNHNALEPHSSIATFEEDGKLVVFDSTQHVNGVRGTLAIVFGLKPDRVQVCGPFVGGGFGGKGSVWLNTLLCVLAARQVGRPVKLALSREGVFRLVGGRAATEQRVALGADADGHLRAIIHE
;
A
#
# COMPACT_ATOMS: atom_id res chain seq x y z
N MET A 1 -22.96 18.00 17.61
CA MET A 1 -22.46 17.47 18.90
C MET A 1 -23.49 17.74 19.98
N SER A 2 -23.84 16.73 20.77
CA SER A 2 -24.80 16.86 21.87
C SER A 2 -24.23 17.77 22.97
N LEU A 3 -25.11 18.54 23.63
CA LEU A 3 -24.75 19.35 24.80
C LEU A 3 -24.06 18.49 25.89
N LYS A 4 -24.44 17.20 25.98
CA LYS A 4 -23.79 16.22 26.87
C LYS A 4 -22.32 15.97 26.51
N THR A 5 -21.98 15.93 25.22
CA THR A 5 -20.61 15.67 24.76
C THR A 5 -19.70 16.85 25.07
N LYS A 6 -20.15 18.08 24.82
CA LYS A 6 -19.39 19.30 25.19
C LYS A 6 -19.24 19.44 26.70
N LEU A 7 -20.27 19.11 27.47
CA LEU A 7 -20.19 19.13 28.93
C LEU A 7 -19.21 18.08 29.46
N LEU A 8 -19.20 16.88 28.87
CA LEU A 8 -18.27 15.80 29.23
C LEU A 8 -16.82 16.16 28.87
N GLU A 9 -16.56 16.73 27.70
CA GLU A 9 -15.23 17.19 27.27
C GLU A 9 -14.72 18.34 28.15
N THR A 10 -15.60 19.28 28.51
CA THR A 10 -15.25 20.37 29.42
C THR A 10 -14.93 19.83 30.82
N ILE A 11 -15.76 18.93 31.36
CA ILE A 11 -15.51 18.29 32.66
C ILE A 11 -14.18 17.51 32.66
N VAL A 12 -13.84 16.83 31.55
CA VAL A 12 -12.56 16.10 31.41
C VAL A 12 -11.35 17.04 31.36
N GLN A 13 -11.51 18.27 30.85
CA GLN A 13 -10.43 19.27 30.80
C GLN A 13 -10.17 19.98 32.15
N VAL A 14 -11.13 20.01 33.09
CA VAL A 14 -11.01 20.79 34.34
C VAL A 14 -10.85 19.94 35.61
N MET A 15 -10.72 18.61 35.54
CA MET A 15 -10.48 17.77 36.73
C MET A 15 -8.96 17.66 37.04
N PRO A 16 -8.44 18.32 38.11
CA PRO A 16 -7.01 18.37 38.38
C PRO A 16 -6.46 17.12 39.09
N ASP A 17 -7.34 16.23 39.58
CA ASP A 17 -6.93 15.06 40.36
C ASP A 17 -7.41 13.77 39.68
N ARG A 18 -6.70 13.37 38.60
CA ARG A 18 -6.69 11.94 38.28
C ARG A 18 -6.03 11.26 39.46
N GLN A 19 -6.72 10.30 40.12
CA GLN A 19 -6.00 9.36 40.96
C GLN A 19 -4.80 8.87 40.14
N PRO A 20 -3.55 9.03 40.63
CA PRO A 20 -2.38 8.63 39.88
C PRO A 20 -2.60 7.19 39.44
N ASP A 21 -2.45 6.94 38.14
CA ASP A 21 -2.59 5.61 37.59
C ASP A 21 -1.72 4.68 38.44
N LYS A 22 -2.34 3.67 39.06
CA LYS A 22 -1.63 2.74 39.94
C LYS A 22 -0.50 2.02 39.20
N LEU A 23 -0.58 1.93 37.87
CA LEU A 23 0.47 1.41 36.99
C LEU A 23 1.66 2.36 36.83
N ILE A 24 1.49 3.67 37.03
CA ILE A 24 2.58 4.65 37.07
C ILE A 24 3.33 4.58 38.41
N GLN A 25 2.62 4.27 39.50
CA GLN A 25 3.21 4.13 40.83
C GLN A 25 3.89 2.77 41.06
N GLN A 26 3.47 1.73 40.34
CA GLN A 26 4.30 0.55 40.22
C GLN A 26 5.54 0.93 39.42
N GLN A 27 6.72 0.91 40.06
CA GLN A 27 8.00 0.99 39.37
C GLN A 27 7.99 -0.08 38.27
N ASN A 28 7.67 0.35 37.06
CA ASN A 28 7.55 -0.53 35.93
C ASN A 28 9.00 -0.83 35.49
N THR A 29 9.59 -1.86 36.09
CA THR A 29 11.03 -2.20 36.05
C THR A 29 11.58 -2.41 34.64
N TYR A 30 10.71 -2.42 33.62
CA TYR A 30 11.04 -2.68 32.23
C TYR A 30 10.79 -1.48 31.29
N ILE A 31 10.01 -0.47 31.69
CA ILE A 31 9.77 0.69 30.82
C ILE A 31 11.04 1.55 30.73
N GLY A 32 11.47 1.85 29.50
CA GLY A 32 12.68 2.63 29.22
C GLY A 32 13.99 1.84 29.36
N GLN A 33 13.94 0.56 29.73
CA GLN A 33 15.14 -0.28 29.83
C GLN A 33 15.54 -0.85 28.46
N PRO A 34 16.84 -0.99 28.16
CA PRO A 34 17.34 -1.53 26.89
C PRO A 34 17.25 -3.07 26.86
N ILE A 35 16.07 -3.63 27.13
CA ILE A 35 15.84 -5.07 27.12
C ILE A 35 15.93 -5.63 25.69
N SER A 36 16.51 -6.81 25.55
CA SER A 36 16.56 -7.51 24.26
C SER A 36 15.15 -7.82 23.76
N ARG A 37 14.93 -7.62 22.47
CA ARG A 37 13.62 -7.90 21.87
C ARG A 37 13.34 -9.40 21.84
N VAL A 38 12.09 -9.78 22.08
CA VAL A 38 11.63 -11.18 22.04
C VAL A 38 11.88 -11.86 20.68
N ASP A 39 11.84 -11.08 19.60
CA ASP A 39 12.09 -11.54 18.22
C ASP A 39 13.57 -11.51 17.83
N GLY A 40 14.44 -11.00 18.70
CA GLY A 40 15.87 -10.81 18.45
C GLY A 40 16.61 -12.12 18.13
N PRO A 41 16.54 -13.16 19.00
CA PRO A 41 17.22 -14.43 18.76
C PRO A 41 16.93 -15.03 17.39
N LEU A 42 15.65 -15.11 17.00
CA LEU A 42 15.26 -15.66 15.69
C LEU A 42 15.85 -14.86 14.53
N LYS A 43 15.91 -13.53 14.62
CA LYS A 43 16.48 -12.68 13.56
C LYS A 43 17.99 -12.83 13.43
N VAL A 44 18.72 -12.90 14.54
CA VAL A 44 20.20 -12.95 14.52
C VAL A 44 20.74 -14.35 14.20
N THR A 45 19.94 -15.40 14.38
CA THR A 45 20.33 -16.77 14.01
C THR A 45 19.79 -17.23 12.65
N GLY A 46 19.04 -16.39 11.94
CA GLY A 46 18.34 -16.79 10.70
C GLY A 46 17.16 -17.75 10.91
N GLY A 47 16.63 -17.83 12.14
CA GLY A 47 15.44 -18.64 12.46
C GLY A 47 14.10 -17.92 12.23
N ALA A 48 14.12 -16.61 11.93
CA ALA A 48 12.94 -15.86 11.57
C ALA A 48 12.51 -16.20 10.13
N ILE A 49 11.27 -16.64 9.95
CA ILE A 49 10.71 -17.01 8.64
C ILE A 49 9.94 -15.81 8.08
N PHE A 50 10.48 -15.18 7.03
CA PHE A 50 9.83 -14.10 6.29
C PHE A 50 8.82 -14.66 5.26
N SER A 51 7.96 -13.80 4.70
CA SER A 51 6.82 -14.26 3.90
C SER A 51 7.21 -15.09 2.68
N ALA A 52 8.36 -14.81 2.05
CA ALA A 52 8.88 -15.57 0.93
C ALA A 52 9.49 -16.93 1.31
N GLU A 53 9.74 -17.20 2.60
CA GLU A 53 10.50 -18.36 3.06
C GLU A 53 9.63 -19.52 3.53
N TYR A 54 8.33 -19.30 3.69
CA TYR A 54 7.39 -20.37 4.01
C TYR A 54 7.44 -21.48 2.96
N GLN A 55 7.56 -22.71 3.44
CA GLN A 55 7.59 -23.91 2.63
C GLN A 55 6.22 -24.58 2.66
N LEU A 56 5.64 -24.82 1.49
CA LEU A 56 4.40 -25.56 1.31
C LEU A 56 4.64 -26.63 0.23
N ASP A 57 3.96 -27.76 0.37
CA ASP A 57 4.05 -28.83 -0.62
C ASP A 57 3.50 -28.36 -1.98
N ASN A 58 4.19 -28.77 -3.06
CA ASN A 58 3.81 -28.50 -4.45
C ASN A 58 3.65 -27.00 -4.80
N ILE A 59 4.38 -26.12 -4.12
CA ILE A 59 4.36 -24.68 -4.40
C ILE A 59 4.78 -24.36 -5.85
N CYS A 60 4.03 -23.47 -6.49
CA CYS A 60 4.36 -22.88 -7.77
C CYS A 60 4.90 -21.47 -7.59
N PHE A 61 5.52 -20.93 -8.64
CA PHE A 61 6.08 -19.59 -8.66
C PHE A 61 5.35 -18.76 -9.69
N ALA A 62 5.09 -17.51 -9.35
CA ALA A 62 4.50 -16.55 -10.26
C ALA A 62 5.45 -15.40 -10.58
N ALA A 63 5.40 -14.94 -11.83
CA ALA A 63 6.14 -13.79 -12.33
C ALA A 63 5.22 -12.87 -13.14
N LEU A 64 5.59 -11.60 -13.23
CA LEU A 64 4.80 -10.56 -13.87
C LEU A 64 5.46 -10.10 -15.16
N ALA A 65 4.68 -9.98 -16.23
CA ALA A 65 5.03 -9.20 -17.40
C ALA A 65 4.42 -7.79 -17.25
N TYR A 66 5.15 -6.77 -17.66
CA TYR A 66 4.79 -5.38 -17.39
C TYR A 66 4.58 -4.57 -18.67
N SER A 67 3.74 -3.55 -18.58
CA SER A 67 3.55 -2.57 -19.64
C SER A 67 4.78 -1.72 -19.85
N THR A 68 5.04 -1.37 -21.10
CA THR A 68 6.14 -0.50 -21.54
C THR A 68 5.66 0.91 -21.92
N ILE A 69 4.41 1.25 -21.62
CA ILE A 69 3.81 2.57 -21.87
C ILE A 69 3.23 3.15 -20.58
N ALA A 70 3.18 4.48 -20.49
CA ALA A 70 2.64 5.15 -19.31
C ALA A 70 1.10 5.25 -19.30
N LYS A 71 0.47 5.29 -20.47
CA LYS A 71 -0.99 5.38 -20.63
C LYS A 71 -1.40 4.94 -22.03
N GLY A 72 -2.53 4.25 -22.14
CA GLY A 72 -3.05 3.79 -23.42
C GLY A 72 -3.85 2.51 -23.25
N LYS A 73 -3.85 1.67 -24.28
CA LYS A 73 -4.60 0.42 -24.30
C LYS A 73 -3.82 -0.67 -25.02
N ILE A 74 -3.89 -1.90 -24.52
CA ILE A 74 -3.39 -3.09 -25.19
C ILE A 74 -4.27 -3.37 -26.41
N THR A 75 -3.68 -3.37 -27.61
CA THR A 75 -4.37 -3.72 -28.86
C THR A 75 -4.17 -5.19 -29.22
N ARG A 76 -3.02 -5.76 -28.81
CA ARG A 76 -2.70 -7.17 -28.97
C ARG A 76 -1.78 -7.63 -27.84
N LEU A 77 -2.02 -8.83 -27.32
CA LEU A 77 -1.19 -9.48 -26.32
C LEU A 77 -0.87 -10.91 -26.79
N ASP A 78 0.39 -11.22 -27.02
CA ASP A 78 0.83 -12.56 -27.41
C ASP A 78 1.49 -13.26 -26.22
N THR A 79 0.86 -14.36 -25.81
CA THR A 79 1.30 -15.24 -24.72
C THR A 79 1.68 -16.64 -25.19
N SER A 80 1.64 -16.90 -26.51
CA SER A 80 1.82 -18.24 -27.08
C SER A 80 3.16 -18.87 -26.69
N ARG A 81 4.25 -18.10 -26.79
CA ARG A 81 5.60 -18.54 -26.40
C ARG A 81 5.74 -18.76 -24.90
N ALA A 82 5.08 -17.94 -24.09
CA ALA A 82 5.06 -18.09 -22.64
C ALA A 82 4.32 -19.38 -22.24
N LEU A 83 3.15 -19.63 -22.82
CA LEU A 83 2.35 -20.85 -22.59
C LEU A 83 3.06 -22.13 -23.03
N ALA A 84 3.87 -22.06 -24.09
CA ALA A 84 4.63 -23.21 -24.60
C ALA A 84 5.93 -23.49 -23.83
N ALA A 85 6.35 -22.60 -22.91
CA ALA A 85 7.59 -22.78 -22.16
C ALA A 85 7.46 -23.93 -21.14
N ALA A 86 8.54 -24.70 -20.98
CA ALA A 86 8.56 -25.84 -20.09
C ALA A 86 8.29 -25.44 -18.63
N GLY A 87 7.41 -26.19 -17.95
CA GLY A 87 7.04 -25.96 -16.55
C GLY A 87 6.00 -24.86 -16.33
N VAL A 88 5.51 -24.19 -17.39
CA VAL A 88 4.43 -23.20 -17.27
C VAL A 88 3.08 -23.90 -17.08
N LEU A 89 2.33 -23.44 -16.08
CA LEU A 89 1.02 -23.96 -15.69
C LEU A 89 -0.11 -23.06 -16.16
N ALA A 90 0.11 -21.75 -16.14
CA ALA A 90 -0.89 -20.76 -16.56
C ALA A 90 -0.23 -19.44 -16.96
N VAL A 91 -0.84 -18.76 -17.93
CA VAL A 91 -0.60 -17.34 -18.21
C VAL A 91 -1.95 -16.62 -18.09
N ILE A 92 -2.06 -15.76 -17.10
CA ILE A 92 -3.29 -15.04 -16.75
C ILE A 92 -3.17 -13.61 -17.27
N THR A 93 -4.14 -13.17 -18.06
CA THR A 93 -4.21 -11.85 -18.70
C THR A 93 -5.59 -11.23 -18.52
N HIS A 94 -5.80 -10.02 -19.04
CA HIS A 94 -7.13 -9.41 -19.06
C HIS A 94 -8.18 -10.19 -19.87
N GLU A 95 -7.75 -11.11 -20.75
CA GLU A 95 -8.63 -11.87 -21.64
C GLU A 95 -9.21 -13.12 -20.96
N ASN A 96 -8.50 -13.69 -19.99
CA ASN A 96 -8.90 -14.93 -19.32
C ASN A 96 -9.03 -14.81 -17.80
N SER A 97 -8.66 -13.66 -17.20
CA SER A 97 -8.76 -13.49 -15.75
C SER A 97 -10.22 -13.57 -15.31
N PRO A 98 -10.53 -14.34 -14.24
CA PRO A 98 -11.83 -14.25 -13.60
C PRO A 98 -12.12 -12.81 -13.15
N LYS A 99 -13.41 -12.46 -13.13
CA LYS A 99 -13.86 -11.15 -12.66
C LYS A 99 -13.62 -11.03 -11.15
N LEU A 100 -12.99 -9.93 -10.76
CA LEU A 100 -12.69 -9.58 -9.37
C LEU A 100 -13.52 -8.36 -8.95
N ALA A 101 -13.92 -8.31 -7.68
CA ALA A 101 -14.51 -7.09 -7.14
C ALA A 101 -13.44 -5.98 -7.05
N LYS A 102 -13.87 -4.73 -7.17
CA LYS A 102 -12.97 -3.58 -7.07
C LYS A 102 -12.31 -3.55 -5.68
N PRO A 103 -10.97 -3.44 -5.58
CA PRO A 103 -10.31 -3.37 -4.28
C PRO A 103 -10.77 -2.14 -3.48
N PRO A 104 -11.25 -2.31 -2.24
CA PRO A 104 -11.64 -1.21 -1.37
C PRO A 104 -10.40 -0.42 -0.93
N LEU A 105 -10.37 0.88 -1.24
CA LEU A 105 -9.24 1.75 -0.93
C LEU A 105 -9.03 1.89 0.57
N PHE A 106 -7.77 2.06 0.96
CA PHE A 106 -7.36 2.32 2.34
C PHE A 106 -8.14 3.51 2.93
N HIS A 107 -8.79 3.29 4.08
CA HIS A 107 -9.66 4.26 4.78
C HIS A 107 -10.91 4.77 4.03
N ALA A 108 -11.32 4.16 2.91
CA ALA A 108 -12.45 4.69 2.13
C ALA A 108 -13.82 4.63 2.81
N ASP A 109 -14.02 3.72 3.76
CA ASP A 109 -15.33 3.45 4.38
C ASP A 109 -15.36 3.69 5.90
N GLY A 110 -14.28 4.24 6.48
CA GLY A 110 -14.15 4.53 7.91
C GLY A 110 -14.22 3.31 8.84
N ASN A 111 -14.44 2.10 8.30
CA ASN A 111 -14.66 0.88 9.07
C ASN A 111 -13.42 -0.04 9.11
N GLY A 112 -12.34 0.35 8.41
CA GLY A 112 -11.05 -0.33 8.40
C GLY A 112 -11.00 -1.63 7.57
N ARG A 113 -12.03 -1.93 6.77
CA ARG A 113 -12.07 -3.14 5.94
C ARG A 113 -11.34 -2.99 4.62
N GLY A 114 -11.30 -1.78 4.06
CA GLY A 114 -10.52 -1.44 2.88
C GLY A 114 -9.07 -1.12 3.21
N ALA A 115 -8.13 -1.79 2.55
CA ALA A 115 -6.71 -1.51 2.69
C ALA A 115 -5.94 -1.45 1.35
N ALA A 116 -6.63 -1.47 0.22
CA ALA A 116 -5.97 -1.41 -1.08
C ALA A 116 -5.30 -0.05 -1.31
N ALA A 117 -4.08 -0.08 -1.84
CA ALA A 117 -3.35 1.14 -2.18
C ALA A 117 -3.89 1.84 -3.45
N GLY A 118 -4.59 1.08 -4.30
CA GLY A 118 -5.16 1.57 -5.53
C GLY A 118 -6.34 0.70 -5.95
N SER A 119 -7.22 1.28 -6.76
CA SER A 119 -8.45 0.62 -7.21
C SER A 119 -8.47 0.35 -8.72
N VAL A 120 -7.30 0.43 -9.37
CA VAL A 120 -7.16 0.16 -10.80
C VAL A 120 -7.38 -1.34 -11.03
N PRO A 121 -8.28 -1.73 -11.96
CA PRO A 121 -8.67 -3.12 -12.15
C PRO A 121 -7.66 -3.83 -13.10
N VAL A 122 -6.44 -4.05 -12.60
CA VAL A 122 -5.36 -4.71 -13.36
C VAL A 122 -5.74 -6.15 -13.72
N LEU A 123 -5.41 -6.57 -14.95
CA LEU A 123 -5.87 -7.82 -15.58
C LEU A 123 -7.39 -7.96 -15.66
N GLN A 124 -8.16 -6.88 -15.62
CA GLN A 124 -9.63 -6.92 -15.81
C GLN A 124 -10.08 -6.17 -17.06
N GLY A 125 -9.15 -5.50 -17.74
CA GLY A 125 -9.34 -4.79 -19.00
C GLY A 125 -8.00 -4.47 -19.66
N PRO A 126 -8.02 -3.99 -20.92
CA PRO A 126 -6.83 -3.72 -21.72
C PRO A 126 -6.16 -2.36 -21.42
N ASP A 127 -6.77 -1.51 -20.59
CA ASP A 127 -6.29 -0.15 -20.35
C ASP A 127 -5.01 -0.13 -19.50
N ILE A 128 -4.09 0.77 -19.86
CA ILE A 128 -2.84 1.02 -19.14
C ILE A 128 -2.91 2.39 -18.48
N TYR A 129 -2.58 2.44 -17.19
CA TYR A 129 -2.65 3.64 -16.35
C TYR A 129 -1.29 4.14 -15.84
N TRP A 130 -0.25 3.30 -15.87
CA TRP A 130 1.13 3.69 -15.56
C TRP A 130 2.15 2.78 -16.26
N ASN A 131 3.39 3.27 -16.37
CA ASN A 131 4.51 2.48 -16.87
C ASN A 131 4.91 1.42 -15.84
N GLY A 132 5.00 0.16 -16.26
CA GLY A 132 5.24 -0.95 -15.34
C GLY A 132 3.96 -1.59 -14.77
N GLN A 133 2.77 -1.23 -15.26
CA GLN A 133 1.54 -1.94 -14.91
C GLN A 133 1.62 -3.42 -15.32
N PRO A 134 1.25 -4.39 -14.47
CA PRO A 134 1.17 -5.79 -14.88
C PRO A 134 0.18 -5.99 -16.04
N ILE A 135 0.62 -6.68 -17.10
CA ILE A 135 -0.20 -7.03 -18.27
C ILE A 135 -0.43 -8.54 -18.40
N ALA A 136 0.43 -9.34 -17.78
CA ALA A 136 0.25 -10.78 -17.62
C ALA A 136 0.87 -11.27 -16.31
N LEU A 137 0.32 -12.36 -15.79
CA LEU A 137 0.77 -13.09 -14.62
C LEU A 137 1.04 -14.54 -15.05
N VAL A 138 2.30 -14.93 -15.06
CA VAL A 138 2.73 -16.27 -15.45
C VAL A 138 2.95 -17.11 -14.20
N VAL A 139 2.46 -18.35 -14.19
CA VAL A 139 2.64 -19.32 -13.10
C VAL A 139 3.36 -20.55 -13.64
N ALA A 140 4.42 -20.99 -12.96
CA ALA A 140 5.22 -22.14 -13.34
C ALA A 140 5.69 -22.96 -12.13
N ASP A 141 6.23 -24.15 -12.38
CA ASP A 141 6.75 -25.04 -11.33
C ASP A 141 8.03 -24.51 -10.66
N THR A 142 8.80 -23.66 -11.33
CA THR A 142 10.01 -23.03 -10.78
C THR A 142 10.01 -21.52 -10.99
N GLN A 143 10.78 -20.81 -10.17
CA GLN A 143 10.93 -19.35 -10.29
C GLN A 143 11.53 -18.98 -11.65
N GLU A 144 12.57 -19.70 -12.08
CA GLU A 144 13.27 -19.48 -13.34
C GLU A 144 12.34 -19.68 -14.55
N ALA A 145 11.49 -20.71 -14.51
CA ALA A 145 10.52 -20.94 -15.58
C ALA A 145 9.46 -19.83 -15.64
N ALA A 146 8.95 -19.37 -14.49
CA ALA A 146 7.99 -18.29 -14.42
C ALA A 146 8.57 -16.97 -14.97
N GLU A 147 9.78 -16.61 -14.52
CA GLU A 147 10.47 -15.39 -14.96
C GLU A 147 10.84 -15.44 -16.44
N HIS A 148 11.37 -16.58 -16.92
CA HIS A 148 11.67 -16.77 -18.34
C HIS A 148 10.42 -16.62 -19.20
N ALA A 149 9.34 -17.31 -18.86
CA ALA A 149 8.10 -17.26 -19.62
C ALA A 149 7.42 -15.88 -19.55
N ALA A 150 7.51 -15.16 -18.43
CA ALA A 150 7.05 -13.77 -18.34
C ALA A 150 7.80 -12.84 -19.31
N ALA A 151 9.10 -13.06 -19.53
CA ALA A 151 9.89 -12.31 -20.50
C ALA A 151 9.55 -12.64 -21.98
N LEU A 152 8.83 -13.73 -22.24
CA LEU A 152 8.36 -14.11 -23.58
C LEU A 152 7.02 -13.47 -23.97
N VAL A 153 6.32 -12.83 -23.01
CA VAL A 153 5.06 -12.13 -23.28
C VAL A 153 5.35 -10.84 -24.05
N THR A 154 4.67 -10.65 -25.18
CA THR A 154 4.79 -9.44 -25.99
C THR A 154 3.44 -8.75 -26.13
N ALA A 155 3.45 -7.41 -26.22
CA ALA A 155 2.24 -6.62 -26.33
C ALA A 155 2.42 -5.45 -27.30
N GLU A 156 1.36 -5.18 -28.06
CA GLU A 156 1.21 -3.99 -28.88
C GLU A 156 0.20 -3.05 -28.21
N TYR A 157 0.42 -1.74 -28.38
CA TYR A 157 -0.38 -0.74 -27.70
C TYR A 157 -0.83 0.39 -28.61
N GLU A 158 -2.03 0.88 -28.35
CA GLU A 158 -2.45 2.22 -28.72
C GLU A 158 -2.03 3.18 -27.59
N ARG A 159 -1.06 4.07 -27.86
CA ARG A 159 -0.53 5.00 -26.85
C ARG A 159 -1.44 6.21 -26.71
N ALA A 160 -1.66 6.64 -25.46
CA ALA A 160 -2.34 7.88 -25.14
C ALA A 160 -1.39 8.84 -24.43
N GLU A 161 -1.72 10.14 -24.45
CA GLU A 161 -0.95 11.16 -23.74
C GLU A 161 -1.02 10.95 -22.22
N ALA A 162 0.16 10.75 -21.61
CA ALA A 162 0.32 10.55 -20.17
C ALA A 162 0.84 11.82 -19.49
N HIS A 163 0.13 12.27 -18.44
CA HIS A 163 0.58 13.38 -17.60
C HIS A 163 1.49 12.86 -16.49
N THR A 164 2.80 12.99 -16.69
CA THR A 164 3.82 12.44 -15.78
C THR A 164 4.69 13.50 -15.10
N ALA A 165 4.62 14.75 -15.56
CA ALA A 165 5.31 15.88 -14.96
C ALA A 165 4.46 16.54 -13.88
N PHE A 166 5.06 16.78 -12.71
CA PHE A 166 4.39 17.41 -11.55
C PHE A 166 3.79 18.77 -11.92
N GLU A 167 4.57 19.66 -12.54
CA GLU A 167 4.11 21.01 -12.95
C GLU A 167 2.91 20.95 -13.91
N ALA A 168 2.94 20.07 -14.91
CA ALA A 168 1.82 19.90 -15.83
C ALA A 168 0.57 19.32 -15.14
N GLY A 169 0.75 18.64 -13.99
CA GLY A 169 -0.34 18.12 -13.16
C GLY A 169 -1.06 19.20 -12.34
N LYS A 170 -0.38 20.31 -11.99
CA LYS A 170 -0.94 21.36 -11.11
C LYS A 170 -2.21 21.98 -11.68
N GLN A 171 -2.30 22.18 -13.00
CA GLN A 171 -3.49 22.71 -13.66
C GLN A 171 -4.73 21.79 -13.52
N HIS A 172 -4.51 20.51 -13.18
CA HIS A 172 -5.55 19.50 -12.98
C HIS A 172 -5.73 19.13 -11.50
N ALA A 173 -5.08 19.85 -10.58
CA ALA A 173 -5.17 19.61 -9.15
C ALA A 173 -6.63 19.75 -8.66
N LYS A 174 -6.98 18.94 -7.66
CA LYS A 174 -8.30 18.94 -7.04
C LYS A 174 -8.12 18.90 -5.53
N THR A 175 -8.85 19.75 -4.83
CA THR A 175 -8.95 19.66 -3.37
C THR A 175 -9.73 18.40 -3.01
N PRO A 176 -9.13 17.45 -2.26
CA PRO A 176 -9.86 16.29 -1.78
C PRO A 176 -10.97 16.74 -0.81
N ALA A 177 -12.06 15.99 -0.74
CA ALA A 177 -13.13 16.30 0.21
C ALA A 177 -12.68 16.14 1.67
N ALA A 178 -11.76 15.20 1.93
CA ALA A 178 -11.19 14.93 3.24
C ALA A 178 -9.81 14.25 3.12
N ILE A 179 -8.97 14.43 4.12
CA ILE A 179 -7.68 13.73 4.31
C ILE A 179 -7.75 12.99 5.64
N LEU A 180 -7.62 11.66 5.63
CA LEU A 180 -7.72 10.82 6.83
C LEU A 180 -8.94 11.15 7.70
N THR A 181 -10.09 11.37 7.07
CA THR A 181 -11.40 11.75 7.68
C THR A 181 -11.53 13.19 8.19
N GLU A 182 -10.48 14.01 8.09
CA GLU A 182 -10.52 15.44 8.43
C GLU A 182 -10.75 16.30 7.17
N PRO A 183 -11.30 17.53 7.29
CA PRO A 183 -11.38 18.47 6.18
C PRO A 183 -10.01 18.72 5.55
N ALA A 184 -9.95 18.81 4.22
CA ALA A 184 -8.70 19.07 3.50
C ALA A 184 -8.18 20.51 3.68
N GLU A 185 -9.05 21.42 4.10
CA GLU A 185 -8.73 22.83 4.37
C GLU A 185 -9.28 23.21 5.74
N VAL A 186 -8.48 23.91 6.53
CA VAL A 186 -8.85 24.44 7.83
C VAL A 186 -8.50 25.92 7.87
N THR A 187 -9.52 26.78 7.99
CA THR A 187 -9.37 28.23 8.03
C THR A 187 -9.78 28.76 9.40
N VAL A 188 -8.88 29.50 10.04
CA VAL A 188 -9.11 30.16 11.34
C VAL A 188 -8.76 31.64 11.22
N GLY A 189 -9.77 32.52 11.33
CA GLY A 189 -9.57 33.96 11.14
C GLY A 189 -9.20 34.33 9.70
N ASP A 190 -8.43 35.41 9.55
CA ASP A 190 -7.95 35.92 8.26
C ASP A 190 -6.41 35.95 8.27
N ALA A 191 -5.81 34.79 8.00
CA ALA A 191 -4.36 34.59 8.09
C ALA A 191 -3.58 35.47 7.10
N GLU A 192 -4.10 35.68 5.89
CA GLU A 192 -3.48 36.54 4.87
C GLU A 192 -3.40 38.01 5.35
N LYS A 193 -4.48 38.52 5.94
CA LYS A 193 -4.48 39.87 6.52
C LYS A 193 -3.52 40.00 7.70
N GLU A 194 -3.43 38.97 8.54
CA GLU A 194 -2.52 38.99 9.69
C GLU A 194 -1.04 38.86 9.26
N LEU A 195 -0.76 38.11 8.18
CA LEU A 195 0.56 38.03 7.56
C LEU A 195 1.02 39.41 7.07
N GLN A 196 0.16 40.13 6.32
CA GLN A 196 0.46 41.47 5.81
C GLN A 196 0.74 42.52 6.91
N LYS A 197 0.18 42.32 8.10
CA LYS A 197 0.39 43.20 9.26
C LYS A 197 1.54 42.76 10.15
N SER A 198 2.23 41.66 9.84
CA SER A 198 3.29 41.12 10.69
C SER A 198 4.54 41.99 10.60
N ALA A 199 5.25 42.14 11.73
CA ALA A 199 6.50 42.91 11.77
C ALA A 199 7.62 42.17 11.04
N TYR A 200 7.59 40.82 11.12
CA TYR A 200 8.49 39.91 10.41
C TYR A 200 7.67 38.83 9.73
N TYR A 201 8.04 38.44 8.51
CA TYR A 201 7.36 37.36 7.80
C TYR A 201 8.31 36.59 6.87
N ILE A 202 7.92 35.35 6.57
CA ILE A 202 8.43 34.55 5.46
C ILE A 202 7.26 34.07 4.62
N ASP A 203 7.46 33.91 3.31
CA ASP A 203 6.50 33.30 2.38
C ASP A 203 7.30 32.60 1.29
N ASN A 204 7.41 31.28 1.40
CA ASN A 204 8.29 30.47 0.56
C ASN A 204 7.56 29.23 0.03
N LEU A 205 7.97 28.78 -1.15
CA LEU A 205 7.62 27.47 -1.69
C LEU A 205 8.68 26.43 -1.28
N TYR A 206 8.22 25.32 -0.73
CA TYR A 206 9.06 24.18 -0.35
C TYR A 206 8.66 22.96 -1.17
N HIS A 207 9.66 22.24 -1.67
CA HIS A 207 9.44 21.02 -2.45
C HIS A 207 9.97 19.79 -1.71
N THR A 208 9.25 18.68 -1.82
CA THR A 208 9.78 17.36 -1.45
C THR A 208 9.77 16.46 -2.68
N PRO A 209 10.83 15.68 -2.95
CA PRO A 209 10.88 14.82 -4.12
C PRO A 209 10.14 13.50 -3.85
N TYR A 210 10.02 12.67 -4.89
CA TYR A 210 9.57 11.30 -4.75
C TYR A 210 10.58 10.46 -3.95
N TYR A 211 10.09 9.65 -3.01
CA TYR A 211 10.91 8.67 -2.31
C TYR A 211 10.27 7.29 -2.31
N ASN A 212 11.10 6.27 -2.50
CA ASN A 212 10.71 4.88 -2.28
C ASN A 212 11.09 4.44 -0.85
N HIS A 213 10.28 3.56 -0.27
CA HIS A 213 10.47 3.00 1.07
C HIS A 213 11.77 2.21 1.22
N ASN A 214 12.25 1.56 0.14
CA ASN A 214 13.51 0.81 0.10
C ASN A 214 13.73 -0.16 1.28
N ALA A 215 12.67 -0.81 1.77
CA ALA A 215 12.81 -1.95 2.67
C ALA A 215 13.71 -3.02 2.04
N LEU A 216 14.64 -3.60 2.80
CA LEU A 216 15.60 -4.58 2.28
C LEU A 216 14.89 -5.82 1.73
N GLU A 217 13.87 -6.31 2.43
CA GLU A 217 12.98 -7.36 1.93
C GLU A 217 11.98 -6.77 0.92
N PRO A 218 12.00 -7.19 -0.35
CA PRO A 218 10.96 -6.85 -1.32
C PRO A 218 9.58 -7.37 -0.90
N HIS A 219 8.51 -6.84 -1.49
CA HIS A 219 7.16 -7.36 -1.25
C HIS A 219 7.02 -8.78 -1.78
N SER A 220 6.47 -9.66 -0.95
CA SER A 220 6.21 -11.04 -1.35
C SER A 220 4.96 -11.58 -0.67
N SER A 221 4.33 -12.52 -1.36
CA SER A 221 3.16 -13.22 -0.88
C SER A 221 3.25 -14.69 -1.27
N ILE A 222 2.76 -15.57 -0.40
CA ILE A 222 2.43 -16.96 -0.71
C ILE A 222 0.95 -17.16 -0.40
N ALA A 223 0.17 -17.66 -1.35
CA ALA A 223 -1.26 -17.90 -1.18
C ALA A 223 -1.61 -19.36 -1.46
N THR A 224 -2.53 -19.92 -0.68
CA THR A 224 -3.10 -21.25 -0.90
C THR A 224 -4.57 -21.30 -0.47
N PHE A 225 -5.32 -22.23 -1.06
CA PHE A 225 -6.67 -22.56 -0.63
C PHE A 225 -6.68 -23.97 0.00
N GLU A 226 -7.23 -24.09 1.20
CA GLU A 226 -7.51 -25.39 1.83
C GLU A 226 -8.68 -26.09 1.10
N GLU A 227 -8.85 -27.40 1.32
CA GLU A 227 -9.89 -28.22 0.65
C GLU A 227 -11.30 -27.70 0.86
N ASP A 228 -11.58 -27.12 2.03
CA ASP A 228 -12.88 -26.55 2.36
C ASP A 228 -13.10 -25.15 1.72
N GLY A 229 -12.10 -24.61 1.01
CA GLY A 229 -12.11 -23.30 0.35
C GLY A 229 -11.59 -22.14 1.21
N LYS A 230 -10.94 -22.41 2.35
CA LYS A 230 -10.34 -21.36 3.19
C LYS A 230 -9.06 -20.84 2.55
N LEU A 231 -8.95 -19.52 2.43
CA LEU A 231 -7.77 -18.84 1.91
C LEU A 231 -6.76 -18.61 3.03
N VAL A 232 -5.52 -19.05 2.85
CA VAL A 232 -4.37 -18.74 3.71
C VAL A 232 -3.33 -17.98 2.89
N VAL A 233 -2.89 -16.84 3.41
CA VAL A 233 -1.88 -15.98 2.77
C VAL A 233 -0.75 -15.67 3.75
N PHE A 234 0.49 -15.95 3.36
CA PHE A 234 1.70 -15.48 4.03
C PHE A 234 2.18 -14.23 3.30
N ASP A 235 2.07 -13.06 3.92
CA ASP A 235 2.25 -11.77 3.24
C ASP A 235 3.22 -10.88 4.01
N SER A 236 4.11 -10.19 3.30
CA SER A 236 4.95 -9.14 3.88
C SER A 236 4.10 -7.88 4.16
N THR A 237 3.37 -7.84 5.28
CA THR A 237 2.42 -6.75 5.59
C THR A 237 2.56 -6.19 7.00
N GLN A 238 2.32 -4.88 7.13
CA GLN A 238 2.16 -4.17 8.40
C GLN A 238 0.70 -4.18 8.89
N HIS A 239 -0.25 -4.68 8.08
CA HIS A 239 -1.68 -4.55 8.32
C HIS A 239 -2.48 -5.80 7.95
N VAL A 240 -2.25 -6.92 8.67
CA VAL A 240 -2.89 -8.23 8.42
C VAL A 240 -4.43 -8.17 8.36
N ASN A 241 -5.07 -7.35 9.19
CA ASN A 241 -6.53 -7.22 9.22
C ASN A 241 -7.09 -6.54 7.96
N GLY A 242 -6.40 -5.49 7.47
CA GLY A 242 -6.75 -4.82 6.22
C GLY A 242 -6.53 -5.71 5.01
N VAL A 243 -5.45 -6.50 5.00
CA VAL A 243 -5.22 -7.51 3.95
C VAL A 243 -6.37 -8.52 3.94
N ARG A 244 -6.73 -9.08 5.10
CA ARG A 244 -7.85 -10.02 5.25
C ARG A 244 -9.15 -9.44 4.72
N GLY A 245 -9.51 -8.22 5.13
CA GLY A 245 -10.73 -7.54 4.70
C GLY A 245 -10.78 -7.29 3.19
N THR A 246 -9.66 -6.81 2.64
CA THR A 246 -9.52 -6.54 1.20
C THR A 246 -9.66 -7.82 0.38
N LEU A 247 -8.96 -8.90 0.77
CA LEU A 247 -9.03 -10.20 0.08
C LEU A 247 -10.42 -10.81 0.16
N ALA A 248 -11.09 -10.73 1.31
CA ALA A 248 -12.47 -11.20 1.47
C ALA A 248 -13.41 -10.52 0.46
N ILE A 249 -13.30 -9.19 0.31
CA ILE A 249 -14.13 -8.43 -0.63
C ILE A 249 -13.79 -8.77 -2.08
N VAL A 250 -12.50 -8.70 -2.44
CA VAL A 250 -12.03 -8.89 -3.83
C VAL A 250 -12.38 -10.28 -4.36
N PHE A 251 -12.26 -11.32 -3.53
CA PHE A 251 -12.49 -12.71 -3.92
C PHE A 251 -13.87 -13.26 -3.55
N GLY A 252 -14.74 -12.44 -2.94
CA GLY A 252 -16.11 -12.85 -2.56
C GLY A 252 -16.16 -13.87 -1.42
N LEU A 253 -15.21 -13.81 -0.49
CA LEU A 253 -15.10 -14.71 0.66
C LEU A 253 -15.67 -14.04 1.91
N LYS A 254 -16.12 -14.85 2.87
CA LYS A 254 -16.40 -14.35 4.22
C LYS A 254 -15.07 -14.07 4.95
N PRO A 255 -14.97 -13.03 5.81
CA PRO A 255 -13.71 -12.70 6.49
C PRO A 255 -13.12 -13.83 7.34
N ASP A 256 -13.94 -14.71 7.90
CA ASP A 256 -13.53 -15.90 8.67
C ASP A 256 -12.97 -17.03 7.79
N ARG A 257 -13.18 -16.95 6.47
CA ARG A 257 -12.60 -17.84 5.46
C ARG A 257 -11.27 -17.31 4.89
N VAL A 258 -10.71 -16.26 5.48
CA VAL A 258 -9.43 -15.67 5.07
C VAL A 258 -8.50 -15.53 6.28
N GLN A 259 -7.33 -16.16 6.18
CA GLN A 259 -6.26 -16.06 7.17
C GLN A 259 -5.04 -15.38 6.53
N VAL A 260 -4.49 -14.38 7.20
CA VAL A 260 -3.27 -13.68 6.77
C VAL A 260 -2.21 -13.82 7.86
N CYS A 261 -1.05 -14.33 7.47
CA CYS A 261 0.10 -14.61 8.33
C CYS A 261 1.24 -13.65 7.95
N GLY A 262 1.80 -12.93 8.94
CA GLY A 262 2.94 -12.03 8.74
C GLY A 262 3.71 -11.77 10.04
N PRO A 263 4.27 -12.79 10.71
CA PRO A 263 4.94 -12.63 12.00
C PRO A 263 6.27 -11.84 11.88
N PHE A 264 6.92 -11.89 10.72
CA PHE A 264 8.15 -11.16 10.43
C PHE A 264 8.01 -10.33 9.16
N VAL A 265 8.51 -9.10 9.20
CA VAL A 265 8.51 -8.15 8.08
C VAL A 265 9.89 -7.50 8.00
N GLY A 266 10.58 -7.64 6.88
CA GLY A 266 11.94 -7.14 6.63
C GLY A 266 11.96 -5.66 6.25
N GLY A 267 11.29 -4.84 7.06
CA GLY A 267 11.08 -3.41 6.83
C GLY A 267 9.84 -3.12 5.98
N GLY A 268 9.19 -1.99 6.27
CA GLY A 268 7.98 -1.54 5.58
C GLY A 268 7.99 -0.03 5.35
N PHE A 269 8.20 0.76 6.41
CA PHE A 269 8.28 2.23 6.35
C PHE A 269 7.03 2.90 5.75
N GLY A 270 5.87 2.25 5.83
CA GLY A 270 4.62 2.66 5.18
C GLY A 270 4.33 1.89 3.89
N GLY A 271 5.37 1.40 3.21
CA GLY A 271 5.26 0.67 1.96
C GLY A 271 4.56 -0.68 2.07
N LYS A 272 4.46 -1.26 3.26
CA LYS A 272 3.74 -2.53 3.52
C LYS A 272 2.47 -2.30 4.36
N GLY A 273 2.01 -1.05 4.52
CA GLY A 273 0.77 -0.72 5.22
C GLY A 273 -0.50 -0.95 4.39
N SER A 274 -0.39 -0.86 3.07
CA SER A 274 -1.47 -1.07 2.13
C SER A 274 -1.34 -2.41 1.39
N VAL A 275 -2.46 -2.91 0.86
CA VAL A 275 -2.50 -4.06 -0.05
C VAL A 275 -2.11 -3.58 -1.44
N TRP A 276 -1.04 -4.16 -1.97
CA TRP A 276 -0.56 -3.92 -3.34
C TRP A 276 -0.97 -5.05 -4.27
N LEU A 277 -0.77 -4.82 -5.57
CA LEU A 277 -1.21 -5.75 -6.62
C LEU A 277 -0.57 -7.14 -6.50
N ASN A 278 0.66 -7.26 -5.99
CA ASN A 278 1.31 -8.56 -5.83
C ASN A 278 0.48 -9.50 -4.94
N THR A 279 -0.09 -9.02 -3.84
CA THR A 279 -0.89 -9.85 -2.94
C THR A 279 -2.17 -10.32 -3.63
N LEU A 280 -2.86 -9.44 -4.37
CA LEU A 280 -4.07 -9.79 -5.11
C LEU A 280 -3.77 -10.78 -6.25
N LEU A 281 -2.71 -10.53 -7.01
CA LEU A 281 -2.29 -11.38 -8.12
C LEU A 281 -1.80 -12.76 -7.64
N CYS A 282 -1.14 -12.84 -6.49
CA CYS A 282 -0.73 -14.10 -5.89
C CYS A 282 -1.95 -14.98 -5.54
N VAL A 283 -2.98 -14.40 -4.91
CA VAL A 283 -4.22 -15.12 -4.57
C VAL A 283 -4.98 -15.52 -5.84
N LEU A 284 -5.03 -14.65 -6.85
CA LEU A 284 -5.60 -14.96 -8.16
C LEU A 284 -4.92 -16.16 -8.81
N ALA A 285 -3.58 -16.18 -8.84
CA ALA A 285 -2.82 -17.30 -9.37
C ALA A 285 -3.11 -18.59 -8.61
N ALA A 286 -3.03 -18.58 -7.28
CA ALA A 286 -3.31 -19.76 -6.45
C ALA A 286 -4.71 -20.34 -6.70
N ARG A 287 -5.72 -19.46 -6.82
CA ARG A 287 -7.08 -19.86 -7.17
C ARG A 287 -7.16 -20.49 -8.57
N GLN A 288 -6.44 -19.93 -9.54
CA GLN A 288 -6.49 -20.37 -10.92
C GLN A 288 -5.82 -21.73 -11.13
N VAL A 289 -4.69 -21.98 -10.47
CA VAL A 289 -3.94 -23.24 -10.64
C VAL A 289 -4.30 -24.32 -9.61
N GLY A 290 -5.05 -23.97 -8.56
CA GLY A 290 -5.43 -24.92 -7.50
C GLY A 290 -4.24 -25.45 -6.69
N ARG A 291 -3.14 -24.70 -6.65
CA ARG A 291 -1.89 -25.03 -5.95
C ARG A 291 -1.41 -23.82 -5.14
N PRO A 292 -0.62 -24.00 -4.07
CA PRO A 292 0.06 -22.88 -3.43
C PRO A 292 0.90 -22.12 -4.45
N VAL A 293 0.83 -20.78 -4.45
CA VAL A 293 1.62 -19.93 -5.34
C VAL A 293 2.42 -18.93 -4.53
N LYS A 294 3.71 -18.80 -4.85
CA LYS A 294 4.60 -17.74 -4.38
C LYS A 294 4.75 -16.66 -5.45
N LEU A 295 4.51 -15.41 -5.08
CA LEU A 295 4.86 -14.24 -5.88
C LEU A 295 5.75 -13.31 -5.04
N ALA A 296 7.04 -13.30 -5.36
CA ALA A 296 8.00 -12.37 -4.79
C ALA A 296 8.38 -11.34 -5.85
N LEU A 297 8.27 -10.05 -5.52
CA LEU A 297 8.71 -9.00 -6.44
C LEU A 297 10.23 -8.92 -6.47
N SER A 298 10.80 -8.71 -7.66
CA SER A 298 12.15 -8.20 -7.77
C SER A 298 12.22 -6.76 -7.21
N ARG A 299 13.43 -6.26 -6.96
CA ARG A 299 13.60 -4.84 -6.55
C ARG A 299 12.99 -3.91 -7.59
N GLU A 300 13.19 -4.16 -8.87
CA GLU A 300 12.57 -3.39 -9.95
C GLU A 300 11.03 -3.48 -9.91
N GLY A 301 10.48 -4.67 -9.65
CA GLY A 301 9.05 -4.88 -9.48
C GLY A 301 8.46 -4.02 -8.35
N VAL A 302 9.19 -3.83 -7.25
CA VAL A 302 8.79 -2.91 -6.16
C VAL A 302 8.67 -1.48 -6.67
N PHE A 303 9.62 -0.99 -7.47
CA PHE A 303 9.55 0.38 -8.04
C PHE A 303 8.40 0.56 -9.04
N ARG A 304 7.91 -0.52 -9.66
CA ARG A 304 6.78 -0.48 -10.59
C ARG A 304 5.41 -0.58 -9.90
N LEU A 305 5.31 -1.31 -8.78
CA LEU A 305 4.03 -1.71 -8.18
C LEU A 305 3.73 -1.05 -6.86
N VAL A 306 4.77 -0.68 -6.11
CA VAL A 306 4.63 -0.15 -4.75
C VAL A 306 4.81 1.35 -4.82
N GLY A 307 3.80 2.08 -4.37
CA GLY A 307 3.85 3.52 -4.26
C GLY A 307 4.93 3.99 -3.27
N GLY A 308 5.09 5.31 -3.20
CA GLY A 308 6.09 5.96 -2.37
C GLY A 308 5.57 7.27 -1.79
N ARG A 309 6.47 8.04 -1.19
CA ARG A 309 6.17 9.44 -0.88
C ARG A 309 6.02 10.19 -2.21
N ALA A 310 4.85 10.78 -2.43
CA ALA A 310 4.61 11.64 -3.57
C ALA A 310 5.46 12.90 -3.47
N ALA A 311 5.85 13.47 -4.61
CA ALA A 311 6.40 14.81 -4.63
C ALA A 311 5.34 15.81 -4.15
N THR A 312 5.77 16.83 -3.41
CA THR A 312 4.91 17.93 -2.96
C THR A 312 5.55 19.26 -3.32
N GLU A 313 4.71 20.24 -3.59
CA GLU A 313 5.03 21.66 -3.47
C GLU A 313 4.13 22.20 -2.37
N GLN A 314 4.69 22.99 -1.47
CA GLN A 314 3.98 23.54 -0.32
C GLN A 314 4.34 25.01 -0.17
N ARG A 315 3.35 25.91 -0.23
CA ARG A 315 3.55 27.30 0.19
C ARG A 315 3.47 27.34 1.70
N VAL A 316 4.51 27.83 2.36
CA VAL A 316 4.53 28.02 3.80
C VAL A 316 4.83 29.49 4.07
N ALA A 317 3.84 30.20 4.60
CA ALA A 317 3.97 31.58 5.04
C ALA A 317 3.72 31.70 6.54
N LEU A 318 4.65 32.35 7.23
CA LEU A 318 4.60 32.58 8.67
C LEU A 318 4.80 34.07 8.94
N GLY A 319 3.93 34.66 9.76
CA GLY A 319 4.03 36.05 10.20
C GLY A 319 4.16 36.14 11.71
N ALA A 320 5.04 37.02 12.20
CA ALA A 320 5.25 37.27 13.63
C ALA A 320 5.23 38.76 13.98
N ASP A 321 4.92 39.07 15.24
CA ASP A 321 5.11 40.42 15.80
C ASP A 321 6.58 40.71 16.15
N ALA A 322 6.85 41.90 16.70
CA ALA A 322 8.20 42.34 17.03
C ALA A 322 8.84 41.53 18.17
N ASP A 323 8.02 40.89 19.01
CA ASP A 323 8.45 40.05 20.13
C ASP A 323 8.65 38.58 19.71
N GLY A 324 8.32 38.24 18.46
CA GLY A 324 8.48 36.91 17.87
C GLY A 324 7.27 35.99 18.04
N HIS A 325 6.11 36.50 18.47
CA HIS A 325 4.89 35.68 18.54
C HIS A 325 4.25 35.51 17.16
N LEU A 326 3.92 34.26 16.82
CA LEU A 326 3.22 33.95 15.57
C LEU A 326 1.82 34.56 15.54
N ARG A 327 1.50 35.23 14.43
CA ARG A 327 0.20 35.83 14.15
C ARG A 327 -0.50 35.24 12.94
N ALA A 328 0.26 34.70 11.99
CA ALA A 328 -0.27 34.06 10.80
C ALA A 328 0.51 32.79 10.47
N ILE A 329 -0.22 31.76 10.09
CA ILE A 329 0.30 30.51 9.52
C ILE A 329 -0.56 30.20 8.31
N ILE A 330 0.06 30.13 7.13
CA ILE A 330 -0.57 29.73 5.87
C ILE A 330 0.22 28.56 5.33
N HIS A 331 -0.48 27.47 5.01
CA HIS A 331 0.11 26.26 4.45
C HIS A 331 -0.81 25.72 3.35
N GLU A 332 -0.34 25.79 2.11
CA GLU A 332 -1.05 25.38 0.89
C GLU A 332 -0.27 24.30 0.13
#